data_AF-A0A3C0CKE2-F1
#
_entry.id   AF-A0A3C0CKE2-F1
#
_cell.length_a   1.000
_cell.length_b   1.000
_cell.length_c   1.000
_cell.angle_alpha   90.00
_cell.angle_beta   90.00
_cell.angle_gamma   90.00
#
_symmetry.space_group_name_H-M   'P 1'
#
loop_
_entity.id
_entity.type
_entity.pdbx_description
1 polymer ?
#
loop_
_entity_poly.entity_id
_entity_poly.type
_entity_poly.pdbx_seq_one_letter_code
_entity_poly.pdbx_strand_id
1 'polypeptide(L)' 'IDNPTNYPDPSRIAEADEPVADAHIYTPKQYVGGIMELCQERRGTFLGMGYLDTDRVDGHYEL' A
#
# COMPACT_ATOMS: atom_id res chain seq x y z
N ILE A 1 -18.58 -7.73 -3.20
CA ILE A 1 -19.08 -7.72 -4.60
C ILE A 1 -17.91 -8.13 -5.47
N ASP A 2 -17.95 -9.31 -6.11
CA ASP A 2 -16.80 -9.83 -6.86
C ASP A 2 -16.76 -9.37 -8.33
N ASN A 3 -17.83 -8.72 -8.81
CA ASN A 3 -17.97 -8.34 -10.21
C ASN A 3 -18.30 -6.84 -10.32
N PRO A 4 -17.48 -6.02 -11.01
CA PRO A 4 -17.70 -4.58 -11.16
C PRO A 4 -19.07 -4.19 -11.74
N THR A 5 -19.69 -5.07 -12.52
CA THR A 5 -21.03 -4.83 -13.10
C THR A 5 -22.17 -4.98 -12.08
N ASN A 6 -21.92 -5.63 -10.94
CA ASN A 6 -22.86 -5.74 -9.83
C ASN A 6 -22.72 -4.61 -8.81
N TYR A 7 -21.93 -3.57 -9.11
CA TYR A 7 -21.81 -2.42 -8.24
C TYR A 7 -23.17 -1.68 -8.20
N PRO A 8 -23.80 -1.56 -7.02
CA PRO A 8 -25.10 -0.91 -6.91
C PRO A 8 -25.00 0.57 -7.30
N ASP A 9 -26.14 1.16 -7.68
CA ASP A 9 -26.23 2.57 -8.03
C ASP A 9 -25.58 3.44 -6.93
N PRO A 10 -24.61 4.31 -7.27
CA PRO A 10 -23.89 5.12 -6.28
C PRO A 10 -24.83 5.97 -5.40
N SER A 11 -26.05 6.26 -5.86
CA SER A 11 -27.09 6.96 -5.10
C SER A 11 -27.67 6.15 -3.91
N ARG A 12 -27.45 4.83 -3.88
CA ARG A 12 -27.89 3.91 -2.80
C ARG A 12 -26.74 3.44 -1.91
N ILE A 13 -25.50 3.78 -2.22
CA ILE A 13 -24.33 3.37 -1.44
C ILE A 13 -24.15 4.38 -0.31
N ALA A 14 -24.29 3.91 0.94
CA ALA A 14 -24.06 4.74 2.12
C ALA A 14 -22.56 4.87 2.44
N GLU A 15 -21.81 3.77 2.31
CA GLU A 15 -20.37 3.67 2.49
C GLU A 15 -19.81 2.56 1.60
N ALA A 16 -18.55 2.70 1.19
CA ALA A 16 -17.83 1.71 0.42
C ALA A 16 -16.42 1.56 1.02
N ASP A 17 -16.13 0.36 1.51
CA ASP A 17 -14.84 0.03 2.11
C ASP A 17 -13.97 -0.70 1.08
N GLU A 18 -12.77 -0.18 0.79
CA GLU A 18 -11.74 -0.89 0.04
C GLU A 18 -10.87 -1.71 1.01
N PRO A 19 -10.54 -2.98 0.70
CA PRO A 19 -9.63 -3.76 1.52
C PRO A 19 -8.21 -3.18 1.41
N VAL A 20 -7.64 -2.82 2.54
CA VAL A 20 -6.24 -2.40 2.66
C VAL A 20 -5.38 -3.62 2.99
N ALA A 21 -4.27 -3.78 2.29
CA ALA A 21 -3.29 -4.83 2.47
C ALA A 21 -2.06 -4.32 3.23
N ASP A 22 -1.60 -5.12 4.18
CA ASP A 22 -0.33 -4.93 4.85
C ASP A 22 0.81 -5.45 3.94
N ALA A 23 1.72 -4.55 3.56
CA ALA A 23 2.84 -4.85 2.68
C ALA A 23 4.19 -4.58 3.36
N HIS A 24 4.99 -5.64 3.45
CA HIS A 24 6.40 -5.57 3.84
C HIS A 24 7.31 -5.61 2.61
N ILE A 25 8.10 -4.56 2.42
CA ILE A 25 8.97 -4.39 1.27
C ILE A 25 10.43 -4.48 1.70
N TYR A 26 11.06 -5.60 1.34
CA TYR A 26 12.49 -5.84 1.57
C TYR A 26 13.29 -5.34 0.37
N THR A 27 14.03 -4.26 0.57
CA THR A 27 14.77 -3.62 -0.52
C THR A 27 16.12 -3.08 -0.04
N PRO A 28 17.14 -3.06 -0.91
CA PRO A 28 18.38 -2.37 -0.60
C PRO A 28 18.16 -0.86 -0.33
N LYS A 29 18.95 -0.27 0.56
CA LYS A 29 18.80 1.15 0.96
C LYS A 29 18.81 2.13 -0.22
N GLN A 30 19.56 1.81 -1.29
CA GLN A 30 19.64 2.62 -2.51
C GLN A 30 18.33 2.71 -3.30
N TYR A 31 17.42 1.73 -3.15
CA TYR A 31 16.15 1.67 -3.88
C TYR A 31 14.94 2.05 -3.02
N VAL A 32 15.14 2.32 -1.72
CA VAL A 32 14.06 2.72 -0.80
C VAL A 32 13.30 3.91 -1.36
N GLY A 33 13.99 4.99 -1.77
CA GLY A 33 13.32 6.21 -2.25
C GLY A 33 12.31 5.98 -3.37
N GLY A 34 12.69 5.20 -4.40
CA GLY A 34 11.79 4.88 -5.51
C GLY A 34 10.61 3.97 -5.11
N ILE A 35 10.82 3.09 -4.13
CA ILE A 35 9.73 2.29 -3.55
C ILE A 35 8.76 3.18 -2.77
N MET A 36 9.26 4.14 -1.98
CA MET A 36 8.41 5.07 -1.22
C MET A 36 7.51 5.88 -2.16
N GLU A 37 8.08 6.37 -3.27
CA GLU A 37 7.37 7.16 -4.28
C GLU A 37 6.26 6.33 -4.95
N LEU A 38 6.57 5.09 -5.33
CA LEU A 38 5.60 4.15 -5.90
C LEU A 38 4.46 3.83 -4.92
N CYS A 39 4.77 3.62 -3.64
CA CYS A 39 3.77 3.38 -2.60
C CYS A 39 2.87 4.61 -2.41
N GLN A 40 3.43 5.82 -2.43
CA GLN A 40 2.66 7.06 -2.34
C GLN A 40 1.71 7.26 -3.51
N GLU A 41 2.13 6.96 -4.76
CA GLU A 41 1.25 7.02 -5.93
C GLU A 41 0.05 6.07 -5.82
N ARG A 42 0.20 4.95 -5.11
CA ARG A 42 -0.86 3.95 -4.91
C ARG A 42 -1.78 4.23 -3.72
N ARG A 43 -1.74 5.42 -3.12
CA ARG A 43 -2.44 5.75 -1.87
C ARG A 43 -1.92 4.95 -0.66
N GLY A 44 -0.68 4.47 -0.72
CA GLY A 44 -0.04 3.73 0.35
C GLY A 44 0.34 4.62 1.53
N THR A 45 0.00 4.17 2.73
CA THR A 45 0.37 4.80 4.00
C THR A 45 1.67 4.19 4.51
N PHE A 46 2.68 5.02 4.77
CA PHE A 46 3.93 4.58 5.37
C PHE A 46 3.74 4.35 6.87
N LEU A 47 3.96 3.12 7.34
CA LEU A 47 3.83 2.75 8.75
C LEU A 47 5.17 2.82 9.47
N GLY A 48 6.26 2.41 8.80
CA GLY A 48 7.59 2.47 9.37
C GLY A 48 8.65 1.81 8.50
N MET A 49 9.92 1.99 8.86
CA MET A 49 11.02 1.27 8.23
C MET A 49 11.98 0.72 9.29
N GLY A 50 12.41 -0.52 9.09
CA GLY A 50 13.44 -1.20 9.86
C GLY A 50 14.70 -1.40 9.03
N TYR A 51 15.87 -1.15 9.62
CA TYR A 51 17.15 -1.52 9.01
C TYR A 51 17.49 -2.93 9.46
N LEU A 52 17.42 -3.90 8.53
CA LEU A 52 17.87 -5.27 8.81
C LEU A 52 19.40 -5.39 8.77
N ASP A 53 20.03 -4.65 7.87
CA ASP A 53 21.48 -4.66 7.69
C ASP A 53 21.95 -3.31 7.12
N THR A 54 23.25 -3.10 6.98
CA THR A 54 23.84 -1.87 6.43
C THR A 54 23.31 -1.56 5.03
N ASP A 55 23.05 -2.61 4.23
CA ASP A 55 22.56 -2.49 2.86
C ASP A 55 21.07 -2.79 2.71
N ARG A 56 20.39 -3.38 3.72
CA ARG A 56 19.01 -3.88 3.59
C ARG A 56 18.04 -3.16 4.52
N VAL A 57 16.92 -2.74 3.95
CA VAL A 57 15.82 -2.07 4.65
C VAL A 57 14.54 -2.87 4.44
N ASP A 58 13.76 -3.02 5.50
CA ASP A 58 12.37 -3.44 5.48
C ASP A 58 11.51 -2.19 5.63
N GLY A 59 10.65 -1.94 4.65
CA GLY A 59 9.68 -0.86 4.67
C GLY A 59 8.28 -1.44 4.87
N HIS A 60 7.57 -0.95 5.87
CA HIS A 60 6.21 -1.35 6.19
C HIS A 60 5.22 -0.31 5.66
N TYR A 61 4.28 -0.76 4.83
CA TYR A 61 3.27 0.05 4.17
C TYR A 61 1.89 -0.59 4.27
N GLU A 62 0.86 0.22 4.41
CA GLU A 62 -0.55 -0.15 4.21
C GLU A 62 -0.99 0.35 2.84
N LEU A 63 -1.48 -0.53 1.95
CA LEU A 63 -1.84 -0.24 0.56
C LEU A 63 -3.25 -0.69 0.21
#